data_AF-A0A937TWC5-F1
#
_entry.id   AF-A0A937TWC5-F1
#
_cell.length_a   1.000
_cell.length_b   1.000
_cell.length_c   1.000
_cell.angle_alpha   90.00
_cell.angle_beta   90.00
_cell.angle_gamma   90.00
#
_symmetry.space_group_name_H-M   'P 1'
#
loop_
_entity.id
_entity.type
_entity.pdbx_description
1 polymer ?
#
loop_
_entity_poly.entity_id
_entity_poly.type
_entity_poly.pdbx_seq_one_letter_code
_entity_poly.pdbx_strand_id
1 'polypeptide(L)' 'GRIAAKTGYILSASALSGYAETASGRRLAFAILINGFRYGNLWKARVVQDKMCIRMVAY' A
#
# COMPACT_ATOMS: atom_id res chain seq x y z
N GLY A 1 14.69 1.69 2.41
CA GLY A 1 13.47 1.19 3.09
C GLY A 1 13.08 -0.15 2.48
N ARG A 2 12.39 -1.02 3.23
CA ARG A 2 12.01 -2.38 2.76
C ARG A 2 10.79 -2.40 1.81
N ILE A 3 10.23 -1.24 1.49
CA ILE A 3 9.15 -1.07 0.52
C ILE A 3 9.63 -0.12 -0.57
N ALA A 4 9.55 -0.54 -1.82
CA ALA A 4 9.76 0.30 -3.00
C ALA A 4 8.49 0.27 -3.85
N ALA A 5 7.73 1.37 -3.84
CA ALA A 5 6.40 1.42 -4.41
C ALA A 5 6.07 2.77 -5.06
N LYS A 6 5.14 2.74 -6.00
CA LYS A 6 4.55 3.90 -6.66
C LYS A 6 3.16 4.16 -6.10
N THR A 7 2.89 5.41 -5.76
CA THR A 7 1.57 5.91 -5.35
C THR A 7 0.77 6.38 -6.55
N GLY A 8 -0.55 6.21 -6.47
CA GLY A 8 -1.54 6.78 -7.39
C GLY A 8 -2.74 7.30 -6.61
N TYR A 9 -3.27 8.44 -7.02
CA TYR A 9 -4.45 9.04 -6.39
C TYR A 9 -5.29 9.76 -7.43
N ILE A 10 -6.60 9.51 -7.40
CA ILE A 10 -7.63 10.31 -8.05
C ILE A 10 -8.80 10.47 -7.07
N LEU A 11 -9.80 11.29 -7.40
CA LEU A 11 -10.95 11.50 -6.51
C LEU A 11 -11.60 10.15 -6.13
N SER A 12 -11.70 9.90 -4.82
CA SER A 12 -12.29 8.67 -4.26
C SER A 12 -11.55 7.36 -4.60
N ALA A 13 -10.31 7.42 -5.07
CA ALA A 13 -9.46 6.25 -5.29
C ALA A 13 -7.98 6.48 -4.92
N SER A 14 -7.36 5.46 -4.33
CA SER A 14 -5.95 5.46 -3.90
C SER A 14 -5.32 4.13 -4.26
N ALA A 15 -4.13 4.18 -4.83
CA ALA A 15 -3.36 3.02 -5.27
C ALA A 15 -1.94 3.06 -4.71
N LEU A 16 -1.41 1.89 -4.35
CA LEU A 16 -0.02 1.69 -3.97
C LEU A 16 0.45 0.34 -4.51
N SER A 17 1.47 0.35 -5.35
CA SER A 17 1.98 -0.89 -5.97
C SER A 17 3.49 -0.90 -6.03
N GLY A 18 4.09 -2.07 -5.89
CA GLY A 18 5.54 -2.23 -5.89
C GLY A 18 6.02 -3.51 -5.24
N TYR A 19 7.17 -3.42 -4.60
CA TYR A 19 7.87 -4.56 -4.01
C TYR A 19 8.12 -4.35 -2.51
N ALA A 20 7.93 -5.43 -1.74
CA ALA A 20 8.28 -5.52 -0.34
C ALA A 20 9.42 -6.53 -0.14
N GLU A 21 10.44 -6.13 0.61
CA GLU A 21 11.49 -7.01 1.10
C GLU A 21 11.10 -7.47 2.51
N THR A 22 10.82 -8.76 2.64
CA THR A 22 10.44 -9.40 3.90
C THR A 22 11.62 -9.44 4.88
N ALA A 23 11.36 -9.67 6.16
CA ALA A 23 12.39 -9.88 7.16
C ALA A 23 13.27 -11.10 6.86
N SER A 24 12.73 -12.10 6.16
CA SER A 24 13.48 -13.29 5.71
C SER A 24 14.31 -13.06 4.44
N GLY A 25 14.28 -11.86 3.84
CA GLY A 25 15.00 -11.53 2.61
C GLY A 25 14.27 -11.92 1.32
N ARG A 26 13.10 -12.56 1.42
CA ARG A 26 12.23 -12.81 0.25
C ARG A 26 11.63 -11.50 -0.27
N ARG A 27 11.56 -11.34 -1.59
CA ARG A 27 10.83 -10.24 -2.24
C ARG A 27 9.40 -10.66 -2.58
N LEU A 28 8.44 -9.79 -2.23
CA LEU A 28 7.03 -9.91 -2.57
C LEU A 28 6.65 -8.77 -3.52
N ALA A 29 5.96 -9.08 -4.61
CA ALA A 29 5.32 -8.08 -5.46
C ALA A 29 3.88 -7.85 -5.00
N PHE A 30 3.40 -6.60 -5.01
CA PHE A 30 2.05 -6.26 -4.57
C PHE A 30 1.44 -5.11 -5.37
N ALA A 31 0.11 -5.09 -5.41
CA ALA A 31 -0.69 -3.96 -5.87
C ALA A 31 -1.92 -3.81 -4.98
N ILE A 32 -2.06 -2.65 -4.33
CA ILE A 32 -3.18 -2.32 -3.45
C ILE A 32 -3.99 -1.22 -4.12
N LEU A 33 -5.24 -1.53 -4.44
CA LEU A 33 -6.18 -0.63 -5.10
C LEU A 33 -7.38 -0.44 -4.17
N ILE A 34 -7.63 0.79 -3.72
CA ILE A 34 -8.77 1.13 -2.86
C ILE A 34 -9.59 2.21 -3.56
N ASN A 35 -10.79 1.84 -4.00
CA ASN A 35 -11.72 2.70 -4.72
C ASN A 35 -13.00 2.91 -3.91
N GLY A 36 -13.77 3.93 -4.27
CA GLY A 36 -15.13 4.14 -3.76
C GLY A 36 -15.19 4.64 -2.31
N PHE A 37 -14.09 5.14 -1.75
CA PHE A 37 -14.15 5.77 -0.42
C PHE A 37 -14.82 7.15 -0.52
N ARG A 38 -15.60 7.51 0.50
CA ARG A 38 -16.26 8.82 0.56
C ARG A 38 -15.23 9.96 0.53
N TYR A 39 -15.60 11.08 -0.07
CA TYR A 39 -14.78 12.29 -0.07
C TYR A 39 -14.30 12.65 1.35
N GLY A 40 -13.04 13.09 1.47
CA GLY A 40 -12.38 13.36 2.76
C GLY A 40 -11.80 12.14 3.49
N ASN A 41 -12.09 10.90 3.06
CA ASN A 41 -11.55 9.68 3.71
C ASN A 41 -10.25 9.13 3.07
N LEU A 42 -9.55 9.90 2.22
CA LEU A 42 -8.29 9.49 1.61
C LEU A 42 -7.26 9.01 2.65
N TRP A 43 -7.17 9.70 3.79
CA TRP A 43 -6.24 9.34 4.86
C TRP A 43 -6.49 7.93 5.41
N LYS A 44 -7.76 7.50 5.50
CA LYS A 44 -8.11 6.14 5.95
C LYS A 44 -7.62 5.10 4.96
N ALA A 45 -7.80 5.35 3.67
CA ALA A 45 -7.30 4.46 2.61
C ALA A 45 -5.77 4.32 2.67
N ARG A 46 -5.04 5.43 2.88
CA ARG A 46 -3.58 5.42 3.04
C ARG A 46 -3.13 4.67 4.29
N VAL A 47 -3.80 4.86 5.43
CA VAL A 47 -3.50 4.11 6.67
C VAL A 47 -3.66 2.60 6.48
N VAL A 48 -4.67 2.17 5.72
CA VAL A 48 -4.83 0.74 5.38
C VAL A 48 -3.69 0.27 4.47
N GLN A 49 -3.33 1.04 3.44
CA GLN A 49 -2.19 0.72 2.56
C GLN A 49 -0.89 0.56 3.36
N ASP A 50 -0.62 1.46 4.30
CA ASP A 50 0.59 1.44 5.14
C ASP A 50 0.60 0.22 6.07
N LYS A 51 -0.54 -0.12 6.68
CA LYS A 51 -0.66 -1.33 7.53
C LYS A 51 -0.39 -2.61 6.73
N MET A 52 -0.86 -2.69 5.49
CA MET A 52 -0.58 -3.83 4.61
C MET A 52 0.91 -3.92 4.29
N CYS A 53 1.56 -2.79 3.97
CA CYS A 53 3.01 -2.74 3.74
C CYS A 53 3.81 -3.23 4.95
N ILE A 54 3.47 -2.77 6.16
CA ILE A 54 4.10 -3.22 7.40
C ILE A 54 3.94 -4.74 7.57
N ARG A 55 2.74 -5.28 7.30
CA ARG A 55 2.48 -6.71 7.47
C ARG A 55 3.23 -7.56 6.46
N MET A 56 3.40 -7.08 5.22
CA MET A 56 4.20 -7.75 4.19
C MET A 56 5.69 -7.79 4.56
N VAL A 57 6.23 -6.73 5.17
CA VAL A 57 7.64 -6.73 5.62
C VAL A 57 7.86 -7.75 6.75
N ALA A 58 6.85 -7.97 7.59
CA ALA A 58 6.90 -8.93 8.70
C ALA A 58 6.49 -10.37 8.33
N TYR A 59 6.29 -10.67 7.05
CA TYR A 59 5.99 -12.01 6.55
C TYR A 59 7.26 -12.87 6.49
#